data_AF-A0A851FEN4-F1
#
_entry.id   AF-A0A851FEN4-F1
#
_cell.length_a   1.000
_cell.length_b   1.000
_cell.length_c   1.000
_cell.angle_alpha   90.00
_cell.angle_beta   90.00
_cell.angle_gamma   90.00
#
_symmetry.space_group_name_H-M   'P 1'
#
loop_
_entity.id
_entity.type
_entity.pdbx_description
1 polymer ?
#
loop_
_entity_poly.entity_id
_entity_poly.type
_entity_poly.pdbx_seq_one_letter_code
_entity_poly.pdbx_strand_id
1 'polypeptide(L)'
;EQQLCSLWHQRKMALQLEQEKDTGKRQPGSNMHQLQGTKQYSTERSGTLFKKSSGLRKVWQKRRCTISNGYLTISHSMLSHPPAKLNLLTCQVKPNMDDKKCFDLVSHNHTFRFQAEDEQDCVGWVSILSSSKERALNLAFGKPQRGAGSSWEGLTRAIIEVRDMPGNGEFCDCSAPDPSWLSINLGILMCSECSRIHREMGMHIQSLSLDRLETSELLLARNIGNSGFNDVMEATLHNVSLKPTVHSDVAFRKNFITSKYVEKKYAKRGPAAQCSILPGAVKDKDIFSLLQAYAENVDLSEPVLAPLQEPGETILHLAVLLSDQTSLHIVDFLVQNSRSLEVQTEEGNTPLHYCCSHNKPECVRLLLLAKANTTITNKAGETPLDIARRMRHPLCEKLLLQAQSNQFNPHVHVEYKRWLGQDDMFESDEDLDEKVRS
;
A
#
# COMPACT_ATOMS: atom_id res chain seq x y z
N GLU A 1 33.40 -2.25 -12.77
CA GLU A 1 32.10 -1.78 -13.29
C GLU A 1 31.92 -1.96 -14.81
N GLN A 2 32.95 -1.75 -15.67
CA GLN A 2 32.81 -1.95 -17.12
C GLN A 2 32.48 -3.40 -17.56
N GLN A 3 32.93 -4.43 -16.82
CA GLN A 3 32.61 -5.84 -17.12
C GLN A 3 31.17 -6.25 -16.83
N LEU A 4 30.47 -5.56 -15.91
CA LEU A 4 29.06 -5.84 -15.60
C LEU A 4 28.13 -5.23 -16.64
N CYS A 5 28.50 -4.06 -17.19
CA CYS A 5 27.73 -3.40 -18.23
C CYS A 5 27.82 -4.12 -19.59
N SER A 6 28.97 -4.75 -19.90
CA SER A 6 29.14 -5.57 -21.11
C SER A 6 28.36 -6.89 -21.04
N LEU A 7 28.33 -7.55 -19.88
CA LEU A 7 27.55 -8.77 -19.65
C LEU A 7 26.04 -8.51 -19.75
N TRP A 8 25.57 -7.34 -19.31
CA TRP A 8 24.17 -6.95 -19.43
C TRP A 8 23.76 -6.69 -20.90
N HIS A 9 24.61 -6.04 -21.69
CA HIS A 9 24.35 -5.82 -23.12
C HIS A 9 24.39 -7.12 -23.93
N GLN A 10 25.30 -8.05 -23.63
CA GLN A 10 25.32 -9.37 -24.26
C GLN A 10 24.06 -10.19 -23.95
N ARG A 11 23.53 -10.10 -22.72
CA ARG A 11 22.30 -10.80 -22.34
C ARG A 11 21.04 -10.20 -22.98
N LYS A 12 21.02 -8.88 -23.20
CA LYS A 12 19.92 -8.17 -23.89
C LYS A 12 19.87 -8.53 -25.38
N MET A 13 21.02 -8.68 -26.04
CA MET A 13 21.11 -9.11 -27.44
C MET A 13 20.68 -10.57 -27.63
N ALA A 14 20.97 -11.46 -26.68
CA ALA A 14 20.52 -12.86 -26.73
C ALA A 14 18.99 -13.00 -26.63
N LEU A 15 18.34 -12.16 -25.81
CA LEU A 15 16.88 -12.16 -25.64
C LEU A 15 16.12 -11.63 -26.88
N GLN A 16 16.71 -10.70 -27.64
CA GLN A 16 16.11 -10.21 -28.88
C GLN A 16 16.20 -11.24 -30.02
N LEU A 17 17.26 -12.05 -30.07
CA LEU A 17 17.40 -13.13 -31.04
C LEU A 17 16.45 -14.32 -30.81
N GLU A 18 15.97 -14.52 -29.57
CA GLU A 18 14.97 -15.53 -29.26
C GLU A 18 13.55 -15.10 -29.67
N GLN A 19 13.25 -13.79 -29.65
CA GLN A 19 11.93 -13.27 -30.05
C GLN A 19 11.70 -13.26 -31.57
N GLU A 20 12.74 -13.15 -32.39
CA GLU A 20 12.58 -13.19 -33.86
C GLU A 20 12.34 -14.60 -34.42
N LYS A 21 12.61 -15.67 -33.66
CA LYS A 21 12.47 -17.06 -34.16
C LYS A 21 11.06 -17.65 -34.08
N ASP A 22 10.12 -16.99 -33.42
CA ASP A 22 8.78 -17.56 -33.16
C ASP A 22 7.65 -17.00 -34.04
N THR A 23 7.99 -16.23 -35.08
CA THR A 23 7.02 -15.71 -36.06
C THR A 23 7.13 -16.45 -37.39
N GLY A 24 6.63 -17.69 -37.45
CA GLY A 24 6.53 -18.37 -38.73
C GLY A 24 6.01 -19.81 -38.68
N LYS A 25 4.68 -19.97 -38.65
CA LYS A 25 3.88 -20.84 -39.56
C LYS A 25 2.44 -20.99 -39.05
N ARG A 26 1.48 -20.62 -39.90
CA ARG A 26 0.04 -20.88 -39.75
C ARG A 26 -0.43 -21.88 -40.82
N GLN A 27 -1.46 -22.68 -40.45
CA GLN A 27 -2.52 -23.36 -41.24
C GLN A 27 -2.32 -24.85 -41.66
N PRO A 28 -3.40 -25.62 -41.95
CA PRO A 28 -4.74 -25.72 -41.30
C PRO A 28 -5.31 -27.17 -41.19
N GLY A 29 -6.38 -27.37 -40.39
CA GLY A 29 -7.47 -28.31 -40.70
C GLY A 29 -7.61 -29.65 -39.95
N SER A 30 -8.76 -29.80 -39.26
CA SER A 30 -9.54 -31.05 -39.01
C SER A 30 -8.96 -32.05 -37.98
N ASN A 31 -9.67 -32.60 -36.98
CA ASN A 31 -11.09 -32.90 -36.83
C ASN A 31 -11.51 -32.89 -35.35
N MET A 32 -12.76 -32.48 -35.18
CA MET A 32 -13.58 -32.52 -33.98
C MET A 32 -13.86 -33.98 -33.57
N HIS A 33 -13.35 -34.42 -32.42
CA HIS A 33 -13.99 -35.46 -31.61
C HIS A 33 -13.85 -35.15 -30.13
N GLN A 34 -15.02 -35.02 -29.53
CA GLN A 34 -15.36 -34.86 -28.14
C GLN A 34 -14.82 -36.03 -27.31
N LEU A 35 -13.89 -35.76 -26.39
CA LEU A 35 -13.59 -36.63 -25.25
C LEU A 35 -13.48 -35.78 -23.99
N GLN A 36 -14.58 -35.72 -23.25
CA GLN A 36 -14.59 -35.39 -21.83
C GLN A 36 -13.66 -36.34 -21.09
N GLY A 37 -12.71 -35.79 -20.31
CA GLY A 37 -11.74 -36.56 -19.55
C GLY A 37 -10.83 -35.67 -18.71
N THR A 38 -11.37 -35.23 -17.58
CA THR A 38 -10.70 -34.69 -16.37
C THR A 38 -9.20 -34.95 -16.21
N LYS A 39 -8.40 -33.88 -16.04
CA LYS A 39 -7.22 -33.87 -15.16
C LYS A 39 -7.09 -32.50 -14.49
N GLN A 40 -7.82 -32.32 -13.39
CA GLN A 40 -7.49 -31.33 -12.38
C GLN A 40 -6.11 -31.67 -11.82
N TYR A 41 -5.08 -30.90 -12.15
CA TYR A 41 -3.85 -30.95 -11.36
C TYR A 41 -4.17 -30.38 -9.99
N SER A 42 -4.04 -31.21 -8.95
CA SER A 42 -4.23 -30.79 -7.57
C SER A 42 -3.22 -29.68 -7.23
N THR A 43 -3.66 -28.56 -6.65
CA THR A 43 -2.73 -27.53 -6.14
C THR A 43 -2.16 -27.86 -4.77
N GLU A 44 -2.49 -29.05 -4.28
CA GLU A 44 -2.00 -29.56 -3.03
C GLU A 44 -1.22 -30.84 -3.30
N ARG A 45 -0.09 -30.95 -2.62
CA ARG A 45 0.77 -32.12 -2.69
C ARG A 45 1.49 -32.26 -1.37
N SER A 46 1.45 -33.45 -0.80
CA SER A 46 2.38 -33.84 0.27
C SER A 46 3.28 -34.95 -0.25
N GLY A 47 4.56 -34.86 0.08
CA GLY A 47 5.55 -35.84 -0.34
C GLY A 47 6.90 -35.55 0.29
N THR A 48 7.94 -36.13 -0.28
CA THR A 48 9.29 -36.03 0.28
C THR A 48 10.24 -35.45 -0.75
N LEU A 49 11.06 -34.50 -0.34
CA LEU A 49 12.11 -33.89 -1.16
C LEU A 49 13.44 -33.93 -0.41
N PHE A 50 14.55 -34.02 -1.15
CA PHE A 50 15.87 -33.85 -0.57
C PHE A 50 16.22 -32.37 -0.57
N LYS A 51 16.42 -31.78 0.60
CA LYS A 51 16.85 -30.38 0.76
C LYS A 51 18.34 -30.32 1.04
N LYS A 52 19.06 -29.47 0.32
CA LYS A 52 20.49 -29.22 0.61
C LYS A 52 20.65 -28.43 1.91
N SER A 53 21.57 -28.85 2.78
CA SER A 53 21.93 -28.12 4.00
C SER A 53 22.70 -26.83 3.68
N SER A 54 22.56 -25.82 4.55
CA SER A 54 23.23 -24.51 4.44
C SER A 54 24.55 -24.42 5.23
N GLY A 55 24.96 -25.48 5.93
CA GLY A 55 26.18 -25.50 6.75
C GLY A 55 27.48 -25.79 5.98
N LEU A 56 28.61 -25.79 6.71
CA LEU A 56 29.98 -26.01 6.19
C LEU A 56 30.12 -27.30 5.35
N ARG A 57 29.33 -28.33 5.64
CA ARG A 57 29.17 -29.52 4.80
C ARG A 57 27.80 -29.48 4.12
N LYS A 58 27.80 -29.32 2.79
CA LYS A 58 26.61 -29.30 1.94
C LYS A 58 26.14 -30.74 1.67
N VAL A 59 25.21 -31.23 2.49
CA VAL A 59 24.67 -32.59 2.43
C VAL A 59 23.18 -32.54 2.10
N TRP A 60 22.70 -33.50 1.32
CA TRP A 60 21.29 -33.67 1.03
C TRP A 60 20.57 -34.34 2.19
N GLN A 61 19.46 -33.76 2.63
CA GLN A 61 18.65 -34.28 3.73
C GLN A 61 17.22 -34.51 3.26
N LYS A 62 16.68 -35.71 3.50
CA LYS A 62 15.30 -36.06 3.16
C LYS A 62 14.35 -35.30 4.09
N ARG A 63 13.39 -34.54 3.53
CA ARG A 63 12.44 -33.66 4.24
C ARG A 63 11.02 -33.91 3.73
N ARG A 64 10.05 -34.01 4.64
CA ARG A 64 8.64 -34.03 4.23
C ARG A 64 8.24 -32.60 3.86
N CYS A 65 7.65 -32.47 2.69
CA CYS A 65 7.22 -31.22 2.10
C CYS A 65 5.72 -31.30 1.80
N THR A 66 4.98 -30.27 2.20
CA THR A 66 3.55 -30.18 1.93
C THR A 66 3.22 -28.82 1.35
N ILE A 67 2.56 -28.81 0.19
CA ILE A 67 2.02 -27.63 -0.48
C ILE A 67 0.52 -27.61 -0.21
N SER A 68 0.04 -26.52 0.39
CA SER A 68 -1.38 -26.29 0.66
C SER A 68 -1.62 -24.79 0.80
N ASN A 69 -2.75 -24.28 0.28
CA ASN A 69 -3.16 -22.89 0.41
C ASN A 69 -2.08 -21.85 0.02
N GLY A 70 -1.28 -22.10 -1.02
CA GLY A 70 -0.24 -21.15 -1.45
C GLY A 70 1.02 -21.13 -0.58
N TYR A 71 1.16 -22.06 0.37
CA TYR A 71 2.34 -22.21 1.20
C TYR A 71 3.03 -23.55 0.99
N LEU A 72 4.36 -23.56 0.99
CA LEU A 72 5.18 -24.75 1.11
C LEU A 72 5.67 -24.90 2.55
N THR A 73 5.32 -26.01 3.17
CA THR A 73 5.73 -26.37 4.54
C THR A 73 6.79 -27.45 4.48
N ILE A 74 7.92 -27.25 5.17
CA ILE A 74 9.07 -28.16 5.18
C ILE A 74 9.29 -28.64 6.62
N SER A 75 9.15 -29.94 6.86
CA SER A 75 9.29 -30.51 8.20
C SER A 75 10.76 -30.62 8.63
N HIS A 76 11.05 -30.22 9.87
CA HIS A 76 12.34 -30.49 10.50
C HIS A 76 12.41 -31.96 10.96
N SER A 77 13.64 -32.47 11.18
CA SER A 77 13.88 -33.87 11.59
C SER A 77 13.69 -34.05 13.10
N MET A 78 13.76 -32.95 13.84
CA MET A 78 13.57 -32.89 15.29
C MET A 78 12.13 -32.43 15.54
N LEU A 79 11.35 -33.19 16.30
CA LEU A 79 9.97 -32.83 16.66
C LEU A 79 9.85 -31.51 17.45
N SER A 80 10.95 -30.98 17.98
CA SER A 80 10.99 -29.75 18.78
C SER A 80 11.03 -28.45 17.97
N HIS A 81 11.23 -28.50 16.65
CA HIS A 81 11.30 -27.28 15.82
C HIS A 81 10.08 -27.18 14.90
N PRO A 82 9.37 -26.03 14.89
CA PRO A 82 8.22 -25.83 14.02
C PRO A 82 8.66 -25.94 12.54
N PRO A 83 7.82 -26.50 11.67
CA PRO A 83 8.15 -26.66 10.25
C PRO A 83 8.34 -25.29 9.59
N ALA A 84 9.34 -25.17 8.71
CA ALA A 84 9.57 -23.95 7.96
C ALA A 84 8.45 -23.75 6.94
N LYS A 85 7.75 -22.61 7.00
CA LYS A 85 6.63 -22.27 6.12
C LYS A 85 7.03 -21.15 5.18
N LEU A 86 6.98 -21.42 3.87
CA LEU A 86 7.34 -20.48 2.81
C LEU A 86 6.09 -20.06 2.04
N ASN A 87 5.90 -18.75 1.86
CA ASN A 87 4.83 -18.21 1.02
C ASN A 87 5.25 -18.30 -0.45
N LEU A 88 4.52 -19.05 -1.27
CA LEU A 88 4.87 -19.25 -2.68
C LEU A 88 4.70 -17.98 -3.53
N LEU A 89 3.86 -17.04 -3.09
CA LEU A 89 3.68 -15.74 -3.76
C LEU A 89 4.97 -14.92 -3.77
N THR A 90 5.78 -15.02 -2.70
CA THR A 90 7.05 -14.29 -2.54
C THR A 90 8.27 -15.10 -3.00
N CYS A 91 8.05 -16.31 -3.53
CA CYS A 91 9.12 -17.19 -3.98
C CYS A 91 9.15 -17.31 -5.51
N GLN A 92 10.35 -17.51 -6.05
CA GLN A 92 10.57 -17.86 -7.45
C GLN A 92 11.02 -19.32 -7.55
N VAL A 93 10.30 -20.12 -8.33
CA VAL A 93 10.66 -21.50 -8.65
C VAL A 93 11.57 -21.48 -9.87
N LYS A 94 12.80 -22.00 -9.74
CA LYS A 94 13.78 -22.10 -10.82
C LYS A 94 14.21 -23.56 -11.02
N PRO A 95 13.73 -24.23 -12.05
CA PRO A 95 14.25 -25.54 -12.44
C PRO A 95 15.75 -25.43 -12.78
N ASN A 96 16.54 -26.44 -12.42
CA ASN A 96 17.94 -26.48 -12.82
C ASN A 96 18.05 -27.04 -14.24
N MET A 97 18.81 -26.37 -15.12
CA MET A 97 18.97 -26.75 -16.53
C MET A 97 19.97 -27.89 -16.72
N ASP A 98 20.95 -28.03 -15.80
CA ASP A 98 22.01 -29.03 -15.91
C ASP A 98 21.64 -30.34 -15.20
N ASP A 99 20.91 -30.25 -14.08
CA ASP A 99 20.42 -31.39 -13.31
C ASP A 99 18.90 -31.35 -13.22
N LYS A 100 18.25 -32.10 -14.10
CA LYS A 100 16.79 -32.13 -14.24
C LYS A 100 16.05 -32.72 -13.03
N LYS A 101 16.76 -33.32 -12.07
CA LYS A 101 16.19 -33.77 -10.79
C LYS A 101 16.18 -32.68 -9.73
N CYS A 102 16.83 -31.54 -9.99
CA CYS A 102 16.99 -30.46 -9.03
C CYS A 102 16.21 -29.20 -9.43
N PHE A 103 15.73 -28.48 -8.42
CA PHE A 103 15.17 -27.15 -8.58
C PHE A 103 15.50 -26.27 -7.37
N ASP A 104 15.61 -24.97 -7.62
CA ASP A 104 15.84 -23.97 -6.59
C ASP A 104 14.53 -23.19 -6.34
N LEU A 105 14.17 -23.06 -5.06
CA LEU A 105 13.12 -22.16 -4.60
C LEU A 105 13.80 -20.95 -3.96
N VAL A 106 13.74 -19.81 -4.64
CA VAL A 106 14.40 -18.57 -4.22
C VAL A 106 13.40 -17.70 -3.47
N SER A 107 13.63 -17.48 -2.17
CA SER A 107 12.97 -16.43 -1.38
C SER A 107 13.84 -15.16 -1.36
N HIS A 108 13.29 -14.06 -0.85
CA HIS A 108 13.97 -12.76 -0.75
C HIS A 108 15.30 -12.79 0.03
N ASN A 109 15.46 -13.73 0.96
CA ASN A 109 16.63 -13.81 1.86
C ASN A 109 17.38 -15.15 1.81
N HIS A 110 16.88 -16.15 1.06
CA HIS A 110 17.46 -17.48 1.06
C HIS A 110 17.13 -18.26 -0.23
N THR A 111 18.06 -19.09 -0.71
CA THR A 111 17.80 -20.03 -1.81
C THR A 111 17.73 -21.45 -1.27
N PHE A 112 16.57 -22.08 -1.39
CA PHE A 112 16.36 -23.47 -1.02
C PHE A 112 16.56 -24.37 -2.22
N ARG A 113 17.62 -25.18 -2.17
CA ARG A 113 17.91 -26.17 -3.22
C ARG A 113 17.27 -27.52 -2.88
N PHE A 114 16.44 -28.01 -3.78
CA PHE A 114 15.74 -29.29 -3.67
C PHE A 114 16.15 -30.26 -4.77
N GLN A 115 16.07 -31.55 -4.45
CA GLN A 115 16.22 -32.66 -5.37
C GLN A 115 15.05 -33.62 -5.19
N ALA A 116 14.40 -33.97 -6.29
CA ALA A 116 13.32 -34.94 -6.37
C ALA A 116 13.85 -36.37 -6.55
N GLU A 117 12.97 -37.38 -6.45
CA GLU A 117 13.39 -38.78 -6.60
C GLU A 117 13.82 -39.10 -8.04
N ASP A 118 13.10 -38.55 -9.02
CA ASP A 118 13.40 -38.66 -10.45
C ASP A 118 13.02 -37.38 -11.22
N GLU A 119 13.28 -37.36 -12.53
CA GLU A 119 13.01 -36.22 -13.41
C GLU A 119 11.50 -35.94 -13.53
N GLN A 120 10.67 -36.99 -13.56
CA GLN A 120 9.22 -36.85 -13.68
C GLN A 120 8.61 -36.30 -12.39
N ASP A 121 9.13 -36.73 -11.24
CA ASP A 121 8.77 -36.22 -9.92
C ASP A 121 9.18 -34.74 -9.77
N CYS A 122 10.36 -34.36 -10.25
CA CYS A 122 10.84 -32.98 -10.28
C CYS A 122 9.90 -32.07 -11.07
N VAL A 123 9.53 -32.47 -12.29
CA VAL A 123 8.57 -31.75 -13.13
C VAL A 123 7.22 -31.62 -12.42
N GLY A 124 6.75 -32.70 -11.77
CA GLY A 124 5.52 -32.67 -10.98
C GLY A 124 5.57 -31.67 -9.81
N TRP A 125 6.68 -31.61 -9.08
CA TRP A 125 6.86 -30.65 -7.98
C TRP A 125 6.89 -29.20 -8.46
N VAL A 126 7.65 -28.92 -9.52
CA VAL A 126 7.74 -27.58 -10.11
C VAL A 126 6.38 -27.13 -10.63
N SER A 127 5.65 -28.02 -11.33
CA SER A 127 4.32 -27.72 -11.86
C SER A 127 3.34 -27.38 -10.75
N ILE A 128 3.27 -28.18 -9.68
CA ILE A 128 2.33 -27.93 -8.57
C ILE A 128 2.72 -26.68 -7.77
N LEU A 129 4.02 -26.41 -7.59
CA LEU A 129 4.47 -25.16 -6.97
C LEU A 129 4.03 -23.93 -7.78
N SER A 130 4.20 -23.98 -9.11
CA SER A 130 3.79 -22.90 -10.02
C SER A 130 2.27 -22.75 -10.07
N SER A 131 1.52 -23.85 -10.20
CA SER A 131 0.05 -23.82 -10.23
C SER A 131 -0.56 -23.44 -8.88
N SER A 132 0.04 -23.84 -7.75
CA SER A 132 -0.39 -23.38 -6.42
C SER A 132 -0.09 -21.90 -6.21
N LYS A 133 1.03 -21.39 -6.75
CA LYS A 133 1.33 -19.96 -6.76
C LYS A 133 0.32 -19.21 -7.60
N GLU A 134 0.04 -19.67 -8.81
CA GLU A 134 -0.94 -19.06 -9.72
C GLU A 134 -2.35 -19.09 -9.15
N ARG A 135 -2.77 -20.19 -8.51
CA ARG A 135 -4.06 -20.24 -7.80
C ARG A 135 -4.09 -19.29 -6.61
N ALA A 136 -3.02 -19.19 -5.82
CA ALA A 136 -2.94 -18.24 -4.72
C ALA A 136 -2.95 -16.78 -5.21
N LEU A 137 -2.36 -16.50 -6.37
CA LEU A 137 -2.50 -15.23 -7.08
C LEU A 137 -3.98 -15.03 -7.45
N ASN A 138 -4.58 -15.97 -8.19
CA ASN A 138 -5.96 -15.86 -8.67
C ASN A 138 -7.00 -15.79 -7.53
N LEU A 139 -6.76 -16.39 -6.37
CA LEU A 139 -7.61 -16.23 -5.18
C LEU A 139 -7.39 -14.88 -4.51
N ALA A 140 -6.15 -14.36 -4.47
CA ALA A 140 -5.87 -13.01 -4.01
C ALA A 140 -6.45 -11.94 -4.95
N PHE A 141 -6.62 -12.25 -6.23
CA PHE A 141 -7.17 -11.36 -7.27
C PHE A 141 -8.63 -11.68 -7.68
N GLY A 142 -9.25 -12.72 -7.12
CA GLY A 142 -10.59 -13.20 -7.48
C GLY A 142 -11.70 -12.65 -6.59
N LYS A 143 -12.93 -12.55 -7.12
CA LYS A 143 -14.11 -12.00 -6.43
C LYS A 143 -14.36 -12.66 -5.04
N PRO A 144 -14.83 -11.89 -4.04
CA PRO A 144 -14.76 -12.27 -2.64
C PRO A 144 -15.81 -13.32 -2.25
N GLN A 145 -15.38 -14.36 -1.53
CA GLN A 145 -16.26 -15.09 -0.61
C GLN A 145 -16.17 -14.47 0.78
N ARG A 146 -17.34 -14.25 1.39
CA ARG A 146 -17.49 -13.72 2.75
C ARG A 146 -17.01 -14.75 3.77
N GLY A 147 -16.09 -14.34 4.63
CA GLY A 147 -15.80 -15.03 5.88
C GLY A 147 -14.30 -15.20 6.15
N ALA A 148 -13.77 -14.33 7.01
CA ALA A 148 -12.46 -14.45 7.66
C ALA A 148 -11.18 -14.39 6.77
N GLY A 149 -11.02 -13.28 6.03
CA GLY A 149 -9.79 -12.88 5.34
C GLY A 149 -9.40 -11.40 5.59
N SER A 150 -9.61 -10.91 6.82
CA SER A 150 -9.95 -9.48 7.01
C SER A 150 -8.84 -8.44 6.83
N SER A 151 -7.55 -8.78 6.97
CA SER A 151 -6.47 -7.77 7.10
C SER A 151 -5.54 -7.73 5.90
N TRP A 152 -4.99 -8.89 5.51
CA TRP A 152 -4.03 -8.99 4.42
C TRP A 152 -4.66 -8.89 3.02
N GLU A 153 -5.87 -9.41 2.84
CA GLU A 153 -6.60 -9.30 1.57
C GLU A 153 -7.03 -7.85 1.32
N GLY A 154 -7.49 -7.15 2.36
CA GLY A 154 -7.82 -5.73 2.30
C GLY A 154 -6.60 -4.86 1.98
N LEU A 155 -5.45 -5.15 2.62
CA LEU A 155 -4.19 -4.46 2.33
C LEU A 155 -3.71 -4.71 0.88
N THR A 156 -3.74 -5.97 0.44
CA THR A 156 -3.31 -6.33 -0.92
C THR A 156 -4.16 -5.63 -1.97
N ARG A 157 -5.48 -5.61 -1.78
CA ARG A 157 -6.41 -4.87 -2.64
C ARG A 157 -6.11 -3.37 -2.63
N ALA A 158 -5.89 -2.78 -1.46
CA ALA A 158 -5.54 -1.37 -1.34
C ALA A 158 -4.24 -1.02 -2.08
N ILE A 159 -3.22 -1.88 -2.05
CA ILE A 159 -1.97 -1.67 -2.79
C ILE A 159 -2.21 -1.71 -4.31
N ILE A 160 -3.03 -2.64 -4.78
CA ILE A 160 -3.40 -2.72 -6.21
C ILE A 160 -4.14 -1.45 -6.63
N GLU A 161 -5.15 -1.05 -5.86
CA GLU A 161 -5.90 0.19 -6.13
C GLU A 161 -4.98 1.40 -6.21
N VAL A 162 -3.98 1.50 -5.32
CA VAL A 162 -2.97 2.57 -5.37
C VAL A 162 -2.17 2.50 -6.67
N ARG A 163 -1.73 1.33 -7.11
CA ARG A 163 -0.99 1.20 -8.38
C ARG A 163 -1.83 1.60 -9.60
N ASP A 164 -3.14 1.34 -9.55
CA ASP A 164 -4.08 1.63 -10.63
C ASP A 164 -4.56 3.10 -10.63
N MET A 165 -4.18 3.91 -9.63
CA MET A 165 -4.55 5.33 -9.58
C MET A 165 -3.99 6.11 -10.78
N PRO A 166 -4.68 7.17 -11.24
CA PRO A 166 -4.20 8.01 -12.34
C PRO A 166 -2.78 8.52 -12.14
N GLY A 167 -1.92 8.29 -13.13
CA GLY A 167 -0.51 8.69 -13.14
C GLY A 167 0.43 7.77 -12.36
N ASN A 168 -0.07 6.79 -11.58
CA ASN A 168 0.78 5.85 -10.85
C ASN A 168 1.42 4.78 -11.74
N GLY A 169 1.20 4.80 -13.06
CA GLY A 169 2.03 4.06 -14.02
C GLY A 169 3.43 4.65 -14.22
N GLU A 170 3.61 5.93 -13.86
CA GLU A 170 4.87 6.66 -13.98
C GLU A 170 5.29 7.25 -12.63
N PHE A 171 6.59 7.35 -12.37
CA PHE A 171 7.08 7.98 -11.14
C PHE A 171 6.78 9.48 -11.10
N CYS A 172 6.32 9.96 -9.94
CA CYS A 172 5.91 11.34 -9.72
C CYS A 172 6.95 12.38 -10.17
N ASP A 173 8.24 12.11 -9.93
CA ASP A 173 9.32 13.07 -10.11
C ASP A 173 10.19 12.86 -11.36
N CYS A 174 10.23 11.65 -11.91
CA CYS A 174 11.15 11.33 -13.02
C CYS A 174 10.52 10.50 -14.16
N SER A 175 9.20 10.32 -14.14
CA SER A 175 8.40 9.65 -15.18
C SER A 175 8.94 8.30 -15.67
N ALA A 176 9.66 7.57 -14.82
CA ALA A 176 10.08 6.20 -15.17
C ALA A 176 8.98 5.19 -14.74
N PRO A 177 8.97 3.98 -15.32
CA PRO A 177 7.92 2.99 -15.06
C PRO A 177 8.12 2.25 -13.73
N ASP A 178 7.06 1.57 -13.28
CA ASP A 178 7.01 0.62 -12.16
C ASP A 178 7.31 1.20 -10.76
N PRO A 179 6.36 1.95 -10.17
CA PRO A 179 6.54 2.50 -8.84
C PRO A 179 6.67 1.51 -7.70
N SER A 180 7.68 1.74 -6.85
CA SER A 180 8.04 0.85 -5.74
C SER A 180 8.15 1.54 -4.38
N TRP A 181 8.20 2.88 -4.34
CA TRP A 181 8.28 3.66 -3.10
C TRP A 181 7.13 4.64 -2.99
N LEU A 182 6.57 4.71 -1.78
CA LEU A 182 5.43 5.54 -1.39
C LEU A 182 5.90 6.63 -0.43
N SER A 183 5.50 7.88 -0.71
CA SER A 183 5.45 8.93 0.30
C SER A 183 4.07 8.88 0.96
N ILE A 184 4.02 8.45 2.23
CA ILE A 184 2.76 8.25 2.95
C ILE A 184 2.03 9.57 3.10
N ASN A 185 2.75 10.61 3.54
CA ASN A 185 2.21 11.93 3.85
C ASN A 185 1.69 12.71 2.63
N LEU A 186 2.10 12.34 1.41
CA LEU A 186 1.67 13.00 0.18
C LEU A 186 0.85 12.10 -0.75
N GLY A 187 0.80 10.78 -0.50
CA GLY A 187 0.06 9.84 -1.33
C GLY A 187 0.62 9.67 -2.75
N ILE A 188 1.94 9.80 -2.93
CA ILE A 188 2.61 9.71 -4.24
C ILE A 188 3.60 8.56 -4.32
N LEU A 189 3.80 8.06 -5.54
CA LEU A 189 4.75 7.01 -5.84
C LEU A 189 5.99 7.51 -6.60
N MET A 190 7.15 7.03 -6.18
CA MET A 190 8.45 7.47 -6.68
C MET A 190 9.45 6.32 -6.80
N CYS A 191 10.56 6.58 -7.51
CA CYS A 191 11.60 5.58 -7.74
C CYS A 191 12.54 5.49 -6.54
N SER A 192 13.36 4.44 -6.51
CA SER A 192 14.36 4.23 -5.46
C SER A 192 15.40 5.34 -5.37
N GLU A 193 15.65 6.09 -6.45
CA GLU A 193 16.62 7.19 -6.44
C GLU A 193 15.99 8.48 -5.92
N CYS A 194 14.80 8.84 -6.40
CA CYS A 194 14.05 9.98 -5.89
C CYS A 194 13.69 9.79 -4.42
N SER A 195 13.33 8.56 -4.01
CA SER A 195 13.01 8.25 -2.61
C SER A 195 14.16 8.55 -1.64
N ARG A 196 15.42 8.38 -2.07
CA ARG A 196 16.60 8.75 -1.28
C ARG A 196 16.69 10.26 -1.06
N ILE A 197 16.40 11.06 -2.08
CA ILE A 197 16.40 12.52 -2.00
C ILE A 197 15.27 13.00 -1.07
N HIS A 198 14.08 12.38 -1.16
CA HIS A 198 12.97 12.67 -0.25
C HIS A 198 13.31 12.35 1.22
N ARG A 199 14.02 11.25 1.49
CA ARG A 199 14.51 10.93 2.84
C ARG A 199 15.49 11.96 3.38
N GLU A 200 16.37 12.50 2.53
CA GLU A 200 17.30 13.58 2.92
C GLU A 200 16.55 14.86 3.34
N MET A 201 15.37 15.12 2.79
CA MET A 201 14.50 16.24 3.16
C MET A 201 13.68 15.96 4.43
N GLY A 202 13.87 14.81 5.09
CA GLY A 202 13.14 14.44 6.31
C GLY A 202 11.73 13.88 6.05
N MET A 203 11.40 13.52 4.82
CA MET A 203 10.06 13.01 4.47
C MET A 203 9.90 11.53 4.84
N HIS A 204 8.69 11.14 5.26
CA HIS A 204 8.39 9.75 5.60
C HIS A 204 8.13 8.94 4.32
N ILE A 205 9.08 8.06 4.00
CA ILE A 205 9.06 7.22 2.79
C ILE A 205 9.09 5.74 3.17
N GLN A 206 8.21 4.95 2.54
CA GLN A 206 8.13 3.49 2.69
C GLN A 206 8.10 2.77 1.34
N SER A 207 8.52 1.52 1.31
CA SER A 207 8.51 0.66 0.12
C SER A 207 7.23 -0.14 0.03
N LEU A 208 6.54 -0.06 -1.11
CA LEU A 208 5.35 -0.87 -1.41
C LEU A 208 5.60 -2.37 -1.46
N SER A 209 6.85 -2.80 -1.64
CA SER A 209 7.21 -4.22 -1.82
C SER A 209 8.06 -4.79 -0.70
N LEU A 210 8.79 -3.93 0.03
CA LEU A 210 9.76 -4.35 1.04
C LEU A 210 9.26 -4.09 2.48
N ASP A 211 8.40 -3.09 2.67
CA ASP A 211 7.92 -2.72 4.00
C ASP A 211 6.57 -3.37 4.32
N ARG A 212 6.31 -3.58 5.62
CA ARG A 212 5.01 -4.04 6.10
C ARG A 212 4.08 -2.84 6.17
N LEU A 213 3.40 -2.58 5.05
CA LEU A 213 2.43 -1.50 4.94
C LEU A 213 1.11 -1.82 5.59
N GLU A 214 0.38 -0.76 5.88
CA GLU A 214 -0.96 -0.84 6.44
C GLU A 214 -1.98 -0.06 5.65
N THR A 215 -3.26 -0.39 5.87
CA THR A 215 -4.35 0.29 5.16
C THR A 215 -4.46 1.78 5.54
N SER A 216 -4.02 2.15 6.75
CA SER A 216 -3.94 3.54 7.21
C SER A 216 -2.88 4.35 6.42
N GLU A 217 -1.72 3.76 6.17
CA GLU A 217 -0.62 4.38 5.41
C GLU A 217 -0.93 4.55 3.92
N LEU A 218 -1.97 3.88 3.42
CA LEU A 218 -2.41 3.96 2.03
C LEU A 218 -3.56 4.97 1.81
N LEU A 219 -4.06 5.62 2.86
CA LEU A 219 -5.23 6.51 2.76
C LEU A 219 -5.02 7.62 1.74
N LEU A 220 -3.90 8.36 1.82
CA LEU A 220 -3.60 9.43 0.88
C LEU A 220 -3.28 8.89 -0.52
N ALA A 221 -2.55 7.78 -0.61
CA ALA A 221 -2.19 7.18 -1.88
C ALA A 221 -3.42 6.73 -2.70
N ARG A 222 -4.49 6.31 -2.02
CA ARG A 222 -5.76 5.92 -2.66
C ARG A 222 -6.61 7.11 -3.11
N ASN A 223 -6.30 8.33 -2.69
CA ASN A 223 -7.11 9.52 -2.95
C ASN A 223 -6.39 10.62 -3.75
N ILE A 224 -5.07 10.61 -3.80
CA ILE A 224 -4.27 11.64 -4.51
C ILE A 224 -3.74 11.10 -5.84
N GLY A 225 -2.81 10.14 -5.80
CA GLY A 225 -2.14 9.62 -6.99
C GLY A 225 -1.20 10.63 -7.66
N ASN A 226 -0.27 10.14 -8.49
CA ASN A 226 0.76 10.97 -9.09
C ASN A 226 0.22 12.00 -10.09
N SER A 227 -0.82 11.66 -10.86
CA SER A 227 -1.43 12.62 -11.80
C SER A 227 -2.04 13.79 -11.04
N GLY A 228 -2.98 13.50 -10.12
CA GLY A 228 -3.66 14.54 -9.35
C GLY A 228 -2.70 15.37 -8.49
N PHE A 229 -1.62 14.75 -7.99
CA PHE A 229 -0.57 15.50 -7.30
C PHE A 229 0.17 16.47 -8.23
N ASN A 230 0.59 16.01 -9.42
CA ASN A 230 1.32 16.84 -10.37
C ASN A 230 0.44 17.90 -11.03
N ASP A 231 -0.87 17.66 -11.17
CA ASP A 231 -1.84 18.67 -11.63
C ASP A 231 -1.83 19.93 -10.73
N VAL A 232 -1.45 19.77 -9.46
CA VAL A 232 -1.25 20.87 -8.50
C VAL A 232 0.20 21.32 -8.46
N MET A 233 1.12 20.39 -8.18
CA MET A 233 2.51 20.67 -7.82
C MET A 233 3.44 20.92 -9.01
N GLU A 234 3.02 20.57 -10.22
CA GLU A 234 3.71 20.80 -11.48
C GLU A 234 2.83 21.60 -12.48
N ALA A 235 1.75 22.24 -12.02
CA ALA A 235 0.78 22.94 -12.87
C ALA A 235 1.38 24.01 -13.80
N THR A 236 2.49 24.65 -13.39
CA THR A 236 3.19 25.69 -14.16
C THR A 236 4.44 25.17 -14.88
N LEU A 237 4.67 23.85 -14.87
CA LEU A 237 5.80 23.21 -15.54
C LEU A 237 5.51 23.07 -17.04
N HIS A 238 5.67 24.18 -17.79
CA HIS A 238 5.42 24.19 -19.22
C HIS A 238 6.50 23.47 -20.05
N ASN A 239 7.74 23.43 -19.54
CA ASN A 239 8.84 22.75 -20.21
C ASN A 239 9.14 21.41 -19.55
N VAL A 240 8.67 20.34 -20.20
CA VAL A 240 8.87 18.95 -19.76
C VAL A 240 10.36 18.59 -19.66
N SER A 241 11.26 19.26 -20.40
CA SER A 241 12.71 18.99 -20.31
C SER A 241 13.33 19.36 -18.96
N LEU A 242 12.64 20.15 -18.14
CA LEU A 242 13.07 20.45 -16.78
C LEU A 242 12.78 19.30 -15.80
N LYS A 243 11.88 18.39 -16.17
CA LYS A 243 11.56 17.20 -15.37
C LYS A 243 12.65 16.15 -15.58
N PRO A 244 13.23 15.58 -14.51
CA PRO A 244 14.18 14.49 -14.61
C PRO A 244 13.61 13.29 -15.36
N THR A 245 14.50 12.51 -15.95
CA THR A 245 14.19 11.19 -16.53
C THR A 245 14.93 10.11 -15.75
N VAL A 246 14.70 8.84 -16.08
CA VAL A 246 15.45 7.71 -15.52
C VAL A 246 16.96 7.83 -15.70
N HIS A 247 17.43 8.54 -16.73
CA HIS A 247 18.85 8.72 -17.03
C HIS A 247 19.45 10.02 -16.48
N SER A 248 18.64 10.89 -15.87
CA SER A 248 19.14 12.13 -15.28
C SER A 248 20.06 11.85 -14.10
N ASP A 249 21.11 12.66 -13.99
CA ASP A 249 22.06 12.56 -12.89
C ASP A 249 21.42 12.96 -11.54
N VAL A 250 22.11 12.58 -10.47
CA VAL A 250 21.62 12.76 -9.09
C VAL A 250 21.50 14.24 -8.72
N ALA A 251 22.40 15.11 -9.21
CA ALA A 251 22.38 16.53 -8.89
C ALA A 251 21.18 17.22 -9.58
N PHE A 252 20.90 16.88 -10.83
CA PHE A 252 19.73 17.36 -11.56
C PHE A 252 18.43 16.93 -10.88
N ARG A 253 18.31 15.65 -10.50
CA ARG A 253 17.16 15.14 -9.74
C ARG A 253 16.98 15.88 -8.43
N LYS A 254 18.06 16.07 -7.67
CA LYS A 254 18.02 16.78 -6.39
C LYS A 254 17.55 18.22 -6.55
N ASN A 255 18.08 18.95 -7.53
CA ASN A 255 17.67 20.32 -7.80
C ASN A 255 16.18 20.41 -8.18
N PHE A 256 15.71 19.52 -9.06
CA PHE A 256 14.29 19.51 -9.43
C PHE A 256 13.38 19.20 -8.24
N ILE A 257 13.70 18.15 -7.47
CA ILE A 257 12.92 17.73 -6.30
C ILE A 257 12.90 18.84 -5.24
N THR A 258 14.05 19.46 -4.93
CA THR A 258 14.08 20.61 -4.00
C THR A 258 13.20 21.76 -4.49
N SER A 259 13.30 22.15 -5.78
CA SER A 259 12.44 23.19 -6.33
C SER A 259 10.95 22.83 -6.31
N LYS A 260 10.61 21.55 -6.52
CA LYS A 260 9.22 21.08 -6.50
C LYS A 260 8.63 21.05 -5.08
N TYR A 261 9.32 20.43 -4.12
CA TYR A 261 8.74 20.14 -2.80
C TYR A 261 9.05 21.19 -1.73
N VAL A 262 10.22 21.83 -1.79
CA VAL A 262 10.64 22.85 -0.81
C VAL A 262 10.24 24.24 -1.29
N GLU A 263 10.64 24.61 -2.51
CA GLU A 263 10.37 25.95 -3.06
C GLU A 263 8.95 26.09 -3.61
N LYS A 264 8.24 24.97 -3.81
CA LYS A 264 6.91 24.92 -4.47
C LYS A 264 6.90 25.64 -5.82
N LYS A 265 8.04 25.61 -6.53
CA LYS A 265 8.33 26.47 -7.69
C LYS A 265 7.36 26.27 -8.85
N TYR A 266 6.90 25.04 -9.06
CA TYR A 266 6.07 24.66 -10.20
C TYR A 266 4.58 24.58 -9.85
N ALA A 267 4.22 24.81 -8.58
CA ALA A 267 2.83 24.75 -8.15
C ALA A 267 2.01 25.91 -8.72
N LYS A 268 0.73 25.66 -8.99
CA LYS A 268 -0.21 26.74 -9.28
C LYS A 268 -0.28 27.68 -8.08
N ARG A 269 -0.33 29.00 -8.31
CA ARG A 269 -0.68 29.98 -7.28
C ARG A 269 -2.09 30.49 -7.54
N GLY A 270 -2.99 30.24 -6.61
CA GLY A 270 -4.33 30.82 -6.60
C GLY A 270 -4.32 32.26 -6.05
N PRO A 271 -5.47 32.94 -6.10
CA PRO A 271 -5.64 34.23 -5.43
C PRO A 271 -5.45 34.06 -3.91
N ALA A 272 -4.82 35.05 -3.27
CA ALA A 272 -4.27 35.01 -1.91
C ALA A 272 -5.27 34.78 -0.75
N ALA A 273 -6.57 34.58 -1.02
CA ALA A 273 -7.63 34.48 -0.01
C ALA A 273 -8.00 33.02 0.38
N GLN A 274 -7.04 32.10 0.37
CA GLN A 274 -7.31 30.65 0.45
C GLN A 274 -7.73 30.10 1.81
N CYS A 275 -7.44 30.79 2.92
CA CYS A 275 -7.94 30.36 4.24
C CYS A 275 -9.47 30.31 4.32
N SER A 276 -10.17 31.10 3.49
CA SER A 276 -11.64 31.10 3.43
C SER A 276 -12.24 29.85 2.75
N ILE A 277 -11.46 29.15 1.93
CA ILE A 277 -11.93 28.02 1.11
C ILE A 277 -11.76 26.69 1.87
N LEU A 278 -10.81 26.61 2.80
CA LEU A 278 -10.48 25.37 3.53
C LEU A 278 -11.68 24.73 4.22
N PRO A 279 -12.57 25.47 4.94
CA PRO A 279 -13.74 24.85 5.57
C PRO A 279 -14.70 24.21 4.54
N GLY A 280 -14.84 24.83 3.37
CA GLY A 280 -15.60 24.27 2.24
C GLY A 280 -14.95 22.98 1.72
N ALA A 281 -13.63 23.00 1.50
CA ALA A 281 -12.89 21.82 1.06
C ALA A 281 -13.02 20.63 2.02
N VAL A 282 -13.00 20.86 3.33
CA VAL A 282 -13.22 19.80 4.33
C VAL A 282 -14.65 19.26 4.25
N LYS A 283 -15.64 20.15 4.14
CA LYS A 283 -17.06 19.77 4.05
C LYS A 283 -17.34 18.94 2.80
N ASP A 284 -16.75 19.33 1.67
CA ASP A 284 -16.92 18.69 0.37
C ASP A 284 -15.97 17.49 0.17
N LYS A 285 -15.08 17.23 1.14
CA LYS A 285 -14.07 16.16 1.10
C LYS A 285 -13.11 16.32 -0.09
N ASP A 286 -12.81 17.56 -0.45
CA ASP A 286 -11.91 17.92 -1.55
C ASP A 286 -10.45 17.96 -1.07
N ILE A 287 -9.77 16.83 -1.24
CA ILE A 287 -8.34 16.68 -0.93
C ILE A 287 -7.45 17.57 -1.80
N PHE A 288 -7.85 17.91 -3.03
CA PHE A 288 -7.02 18.69 -3.95
C PHE A 288 -7.01 20.16 -3.59
N SER A 289 -8.12 20.70 -3.07
CA SER A 289 -8.12 22.05 -2.48
C SER A 289 -7.20 22.15 -1.25
N LEU A 290 -7.12 21.09 -0.43
CA LEU A 290 -6.16 21.03 0.68
C LEU A 290 -4.71 20.90 0.19
N LEU A 291 -4.48 20.10 -0.85
CA LEU A 291 -3.18 19.97 -1.50
C LEU A 291 -2.73 21.29 -2.12
N GLN A 292 -3.64 22.06 -2.71
CA GLN A 292 -3.38 23.39 -3.27
C GLN A 292 -2.97 24.36 -2.16
N ALA A 293 -3.67 24.38 -1.03
CA ALA A 293 -3.27 25.21 0.11
C ALA A 293 -1.90 24.81 0.68
N TYR A 294 -1.61 23.51 0.75
CA TYR A 294 -0.27 23.00 1.10
C TYR A 294 0.81 23.44 0.10
N ALA A 295 0.51 23.40 -1.20
CA ALA A 295 1.42 23.85 -2.25
C ALA A 295 1.70 25.36 -2.18
N GLU A 296 0.77 26.13 -1.62
CA GLU A 296 0.92 27.58 -1.39
C GLU A 296 1.54 27.92 -0.04
N ASN A 297 1.96 26.92 0.74
CA ASN A 297 2.52 27.05 2.08
C ASN A 297 1.57 27.74 3.08
N VAL A 298 0.26 27.56 2.90
CA VAL A 298 -0.74 27.96 3.89
C VAL A 298 -0.47 27.18 5.18
N ASP A 299 -0.50 27.88 6.32
CA ASP A 299 -0.38 27.23 7.62
C ASP A 299 -1.71 26.57 7.99
N LEU A 300 -1.77 25.25 7.84
CA LEU A 300 -2.95 24.44 8.16
C LEU A 300 -3.23 24.34 9.67
N SER A 301 -2.36 24.88 10.53
CA SER A 301 -2.57 24.91 11.97
C SER A 301 -3.18 26.23 12.48
N GLU A 302 -3.34 27.22 11.61
CA GLU A 302 -3.99 28.48 11.98
C GLU A 302 -5.50 28.29 12.24
N PRO A 303 -6.08 29.05 13.19
CA PRO A 303 -7.53 29.05 13.42
C PRO A 303 -8.31 29.50 12.18
N VAL A 304 -9.45 28.85 11.94
CA VAL A 304 -10.39 29.23 10.89
C VAL A 304 -11.17 30.48 11.30
N LEU A 305 -11.53 31.30 10.31
CA LEU A 305 -12.31 32.52 10.55
C LEU A 305 -13.79 32.23 10.91
N ALA A 306 -14.31 31.09 10.47
CA ALA A 306 -15.69 30.67 10.68
C ALA A 306 -15.72 29.30 11.38
N PRO A 307 -15.53 29.27 12.71
CA PRO A 307 -15.65 28.04 13.49
C PRO A 307 -17.10 27.51 13.46
N LEU A 308 -17.25 26.19 13.61
CA LEU A 308 -18.54 25.51 13.69
C LEU A 308 -19.02 25.28 15.12
N GLN A 309 -18.12 24.98 16.07
CA GLN A 309 -18.49 24.70 17.46
C GLN A 309 -17.86 25.69 18.43
N GLU A 310 -16.54 25.86 18.39
CA GLU A 310 -15.80 26.73 19.33
C GLU A 310 -14.92 27.75 18.61
N PRO A 311 -14.80 28.99 19.11
CA PRO A 311 -13.78 29.93 18.65
C PRO A 311 -12.37 29.33 18.77
N GLY A 312 -11.49 29.68 17.83
CA GLY A 312 -10.13 29.15 17.80
C GLY A 312 -10.00 27.75 17.18
N GLU A 313 -11.07 27.17 16.64
CA GLU A 313 -10.98 25.93 15.85
C GLU A 313 -10.01 26.08 14.68
N THR A 314 -9.14 25.08 14.50
CA THR A 314 -8.34 24.93 13.28
C THR A 314 -9.08 24.09 12.25
N ILE A 315 -8.54 24.02 11.02
CA ILE A 315 -9.14 23.17 9.98
C ILE A 315 -9.15 21.68 10.37
N LEU A 316 -8.20 21.25 11.21
CA LEU A 316 -8.16 19.88 11.73
C LEU A 316 -9.28 19.60 12.73
N HIS A 317 -9.67 20.58 13.55
CA HIS A 317 -10.85 20.46 14.43
C HIS A 317 -12.11 20.24 13.60
N LEU A 318 -12.31 21.06 12.55
CA LEU A 318 -13.43 20.94 11.62
C LEU A 318 -13.44 19.58 10.92
N ALA A 319 -12.28 19.12 10.44
CA ALA A 319 -12.16 17.83 9.77
C ALA A 319 -12.51 16.66 10.69
N VAL A 320 -12.09 16.71 11.96
CA VAL A 320 -12.46 15.70 12.97
C VAL A 320 -13.96 15.73 13.25
N LEU A 321 -14.54 16.92 13.45
CA LEU A 321 -15.97 17.11 13.71
C LEU A 321 -16.84 16.51 12.59
N LEU A 322 -16.50 16.86 11.34
CA LEU A 322 -17.21 16.45 10.13
C LEU A 322 -16.80 15.07 9.61
N SER A 323 -15.82 14.40 10.25
CA SER A 323 -15.29 13.13 9.76
C SER A 323 -16.34 12.02 9.72
N ASP A 324 -16.29 11.20 8.68
CA ASP A 324 -16.99 9.93 8.56
C ASP A 324 -16.05 8.88 7.94
N GLN A 325 -16.54 7.66 7.71
CA GLN A 325 -15.73 6.56 7.14
C GLN A 325 -15.17 6.87 5.74
N THR A 326 -15.65 7.91 5.06
CA THR A 326 -15.29 8.28 3.68
C THR A 326 -14.33 9.46 3.64
N SER A 327 -14.22 10.24 4.70
CA SER A 327 -13.38 11.46 4.77
C SER A 327 -12.11 11.32 5.60
N LEU A 328 -11.74 10.11 6.04
CA LEU A 328 -10.53 9.90 6.85
C LEU A 328 -9.23 10.35 6.16
N HIS A 329 -9.18 10.32 4.83
CA HIS A 329 -8.06 10.84 4.05
C HIS A 329 -7.88 12.35 4.19
N ILE A 330 -8.95 13.11 4.47
CA ILE A 330 -8.88 14.55 4.77
C ILE A 330 -8.19 14.77 6.12
N VAL A 331 -8.61 13.99 7.13
CA VAL A 331 -8.00 14.04 8.47
C VAL A 331 -6.53 13.63 8.40
N ASP A 332 -6.22 12.53 7.71
CA ASP A 332 -4.85 12.03 7.56
C ASP A 332 -3.95 13.06 6.85
N PHE A 333 -4.45 13.72 5.79
CA PHE A 333 -3.67 14.76 5.11
C PHE A 333 -3.30 15.91 6.04
N LEU A 334 -4.28 16.40 6.81
CA LEU A 334 -4.06 17.48 7.77
C LEU A 334 -3.14 17.04 8.90
N VAL A 335 -3.29 15.82 9.41
CA VAL A 335 -2.44 15.27 10.48
C VAL A 335 -0.98 15.16 10.02
N GLN A 336 -0.75 14.74 8.77
CA GLN A 336 0.60 14.51 8.25
C GLN A 336 1.29 15.80 7.76
N ASN A 337 0.54 16.86 7.43
CA ASN A 337 1.07 18.07 6.79
C ASN A 337 0.83 19.37 7.59
N SER A 338 0.15 19.33 8.73
CA SER A 338 0.05 20.49 9.64
C SER A 338 1.33 20.68 10.46
N ARG A 339 1.67 21.94 10.76
CA ARG A 339 2.85 22.27 11.59
C ARG A 339 2.68 21.87 13.05
N SER A 340 1.44 21.90 13.56
CA SER A 340 1.10 21.55 14.93
C SER A 340 -0.24 20.83 14.99
N LEU A 341 -0.30 19.75 15.76
CA LEU A 341 -1.53 19.03 16.09
C LEU A 341 -2.11 19.45 17.45
N GLU A 342 -1.41 20.33 18.16
CA GLU A 342 -1.66 20.66 19.57
C GLU A 342 -2.30 22.02 19.77
N VAL A 343 -2.72 22.69 18.68
CA VAL A 343 -3.42 23.98 18.75
C VAL A 343 -4.72 23.76 19.52
N GLN A 344 -4.98 24.64 20.48
CA GLN A 344 -6.15 24.61 21.33
C GLN A 344 -7.17 25.64 20.88
N THR A 345 -8.45 25.29 20.92
CA THR A 345 -9.56 26.25 20.82
C THR A 345 -9.53 27.24 21.98
N GLU A 346 -10.38 28.26 21.95
CA GLU A 346 -10.54 29.15 23.09
C GLU A 346 -10.95 28.40 24.37
N GLU A 347 -11.62 27.24 24.29
CA GLU A 347 -11.94 26.40 25.45
C GLU A 347 -10.79 25.47 25.89
N GLY A 348 -9.64 25.55 25.23
CA GLY A 348 -8.50 24.70 25.52
C GLY A 348 -8.58 23.31 24.88
N ASN A 349 -9.56 23.05 24.00
CA ASN A 349 -9.71 21.73 23.40
C ASN A 349 -8.76 21.59 22.21
N THR A 350 -8.02 20.48 22.16
CA THR A 350 -7.21 20.09 20.99
C THR A 350 -8.04 19.22 20.03
N PRO A 351 -7.56 18.93 18.80
CA PRO A 351 -8.24 18.00 17.91
C PRO A 351 -8.46 16.61 18.53
N LEU A 352 -7.57 16.17 19.42
CA LEU A 352 -7.72 14.90 20.14
C LEU A 352 -8.85 14.94 21.19
N HIS A 353 -9.08 16.10 21.82
CA HIS A 353 -10.28 16.31 22.66
C HIS A 353 -11.55 16.19 21.82
N TYR A 354 -11.57 16.77 20.61
CA TYR A 354 -12.70 16.67 19.68
C TYR A 354 -12.96 15.21 19.28
N CYS A 355 -11.92 14.42 18.97
CA CYS A 355 -12.10 13.01 18.67
C CYS A 355 -12.80 12.26 19.82
N CYS A 356 -12.46 12.58 21.07
CA CYS A 356 -13.03 11.95 22.25
C CYS A 356 -14.43 12.48 22.57
N SER A 357 -14.70 13.76 22.35
CA SER A 357 -16.03 14.37 22.55
C SER A 357 -17.06 13.84 21.55
N HIS A 358 -16.65 13.62 20.29
CA HIS A 358 -17.53 13.22 19.19
C HIS A 358 -17.45 11.72 18.81
N ASN A 359 -16.83 10.89 19.64
CA ASN A 359 -16.68 9.44 19.43
C ASN A 359 -16.07 9.08 18.05
N LYS A 360 -14.91 9.65 17.73
CA LYS A 360 -14.18 9.43 16.47
C LYS A 360 -12.93 8.55 16.68
N PRO A 361 -13.06 7.25 16.92
CA PRO A 361 -11.92 6.38 17.23
C PRO A 361 -10.90 6.27 16.09
N GLU A 362 -11.35 6.35 14.84
CA GLU A 362 -10.44 6.34 13.69
C GLU A 362 -9.60 7.61 13.59
N CYS A 363 -10.14 8.77 13.94
CA CYS A 363 -9.37 10.01 14.05
C CYS A 363 -8.40 9.97 15.24
N VAL A 364 -8.79 9.36 16.38
CA VAL A 364 -7.86 9.09 17.50
C VAL A 364 -6.66 8.28 17.00
N ARG A 365 -6.89 7.21 16.22
CA ARG A 365 -5.82 6.38 15.65
C ARG A 365 -4.86 7.20 14.79
N LEU A 366 -5.37 8.02 13.86
CA LEU A 366 -4.53 8.85 12.99
C LEU A 366 -3.69 9.86 13.79
N LEU A 367 -4.29 10.54 14.76
CA LEU A 367 -3.58 11.49 15.63
C LEU A 367 -2.50 10.80 16.48
N LEU A 368 -2.78 9.61 17.03
CA LEU A 368 -1.81 8.83 17.80
C LEU A 368 -0.66 8.30 16.94
N LEU A 369 -0.93 7.91 15.69
CA LEU A 369 0.11 7.54 14.72
C LEU A 369 1.06 8.71 14.43
N ALA A 370 0.54 9.93 14.39
CA ALA A 370 1.32 11.15 14.29
C ALA A 370 1.89 11.65 15.63
N LYS A 371 1.76 10.86 16.70
CA LYS A 371 2.29 11.13 18.05
C LYS A 371 1.72 12.40 18.70
N ALA A 372 0.44 12.70 18.45
CA ALA A 372 -0.26 13.78 19.13
C ALA A 372 -0.21 13.63 20.65
N ASN A 373 -0.12 14.74 21.38
CA ASN A 373 0.03 14.74 22.82
C ASN A 373 -1.30 14.40 23.52
N THR A 374 -1.30 13.33 24.31
CA THR A 374 -2.49 12.85 25.03
C THR A 374 -2.67 13.46 26.42
N THR A 375 -1.73 14.30 26.89
CA THR A 375 -1.72 14.84 28.26
C THR A 375 -2.15 16.29 28.37
N ILE A 376 -2.38 16.98 27.25
CA ILE A 376 -2.83 18.38 27.25
C ILE A 376 -4.23 18.44 27.87
N THR A 377 -4.43 19.41 28.77
CA THR A 377 -5.71 19.66 29.43
C THR A 377 -6.41 20.87 28.83
N ASN A 378 -7.73 20.80 28.70
CA ASN A 378 -8.57 21.96 28.35
C ASN A 378 -8.77 22.91 29.56
N LYS A 379 -9.55 23.99 29.38
CA LYS A 379 -9.83 24.95 30.47
C LYS A 379 -10.57 24.34 31.67
N ALA A 380 -11.31 23.25 31.47
CA ALA A 380 -11.95 22.50 32.54
C ALA A 380 -10.97 21.56 33.28
N GLY A 381 -9.69 21.51 32.88
CA GLY A 381 -8.68 20.62 33.44
C GLY A 381 -8.81 19.17 32.97
N GLU A 382 -9.60 18.91 31.92
CA GLU A 382 -9.82 17.56 31.38
C GLU A 382 -8.80 17.24 30.30
N THR A 383 -8.22 16.03 30.35
CA THR A 383 -7.47 15.47 29.22
C THR A 383 -8.43 14.83 28.19
N PRO A 384 -7.97 14.48 26.97
CA PRO A 384 -8.81 13.73 26.02
C PRO A 384 -9.34 12.41 26.60
N LEU A 385 -8.55 11.75 27.45
CA LEU A 385 -8.95 10.50 28.13
C LEU A 385 -10.08 10.74 29.13
N ASP A 386 -10.03 11.85 29.87
CA ASP A 386 -11.09 12.21 30.82
C ASP A 386 -12.41 12.49 30.09
N ILE A 387 -12.36 13.19 28.96
CA ILE A 387 -13.53 13.39 28.09
C ILE A 387 -14.05 12.04 27.59
N ALA A 388 -13.19 11.15 27.08
CA ALA A 388 -13.62 9.84 26.59
C ALA A 388 -14.35 9.02 27.67
N ARG A 389 -13.87 9.07 28.92
CA ARG A 389 -14.52 8.43 30.08
C ARG A 389 -15.84 9.07 30.45
N ARG A 390 -15.86 10.40 30.57
CA ARG A 390 -17.06 11.17 30.94
C ARG A 390 -18.18 10.96 29.92
N MET A 391 -17.84 10.95 28.63
CA MET A 391 -18.77 10.72 27.53
C MET A 391 -19.09 9.23 27.29
N ARG A 392 -18.41 8.31 27.99
CA ARG A 392 -18.54 6.85 27.86
C ARG A 392 -18.27 6.35 26.44
N HIS A 393 -17.16 6.78 25.84
CA HIS A 393 -16.70 6.35 24.52
C HIS A 393 -15.57 5.29 24.66
N PRO A 394 -15.92 3.99 24.78
CA PRO A 394 -14.98 2.95 25.21
C PRO A 394 -13.85 2.69 24.21
N LEU A 395 -14.09 2.89 22.90
CA LEU A 395 -13.06 2.70 21.88
C LEU A 395 -12.00 3.81 21.95
N CYS A 396 -12.41 5.07 22.11
CA CYS A 396 -11.49 6.19 22.31
C CYS A 396 -10.70 6.01 23.61
N GLU A 397 -11.36 5.66 24.71
CA GLU A 397 -10.70 5.38 25.99
C GLU A 397 -9.64 4.28 25.85
N LYS A 398 -9.99 3.14 25.21
CA LYS A 398 -9.07 2.03 25.01
C LYS A 398 -7.84 2.45 24.20
N LEU A 399 -8.01 3.20 23.11
CA LEU A 399 -6.91 3.65 22.26
C LEU A 399 -5.96 4.59 23.03
N LEU A 400 -6.51 5.52 23.81
CA LEU A 400 -5.72 6.44 24.62
C LEU A 400 -4.97 5.73 25.76
N LEU A 401 -5.59 4.76 26.43
CA LEU A 401 -4.92 3.94 27.44
C LEU A 401 -3.79 3.11 26.84
N GLN A 402 -3.98 2.57 25.63
CA GLN A 402 -2.91 1.88 24.90
C GLN A 402 -1.76 2.84 24.58
N ALA A 403 -2.05 4.07 24.18
CA ALA A 403 -1.01 5.08 23.94
C ALA A 403 -0.24 5.43 25.21
N GLN A 404 -0.93 5.69 26.34
CA GLN A 404 -0.29 6.02 27.61
C GLN A 404 0.57 4.87 28.18
N SER A 405 0.16 3.63 27.94
CA SER A 405 0.90 2.44 28.37
C SER A 405 2.01 2.01 27.39
N ASN A 406 2.28 2.78 26.33
CA ASN A 406 3.18 2.43 25.22
C ASN A 406 2.85 1.07 24.57
N GLN A 407 1.59 0.64 24.66
CA GLN A 407 1.05 -0.57 24.03
C GLN A 407 0.22 -0.25 22.79
N PHE A 408 0.19 1.01 22.36
CA PHE A 408 -0.45 1.39 21.11
C PHE A 408 0.27 0.67 19.98
N ASN A 409 -0.45 -0.26 19.37
CA ASN A 409 0.06 -0.95 18.21
C ASN A 409 0.02 0.04 17.05
N PRO A 410 1.15 0.48 16.49
CA PRO A 410 1.15 1.31 15.29
C PRO A 410 0.60 0.53 14.09
N HIS A 411 0.46 -0.80 14.23
CA HIS A 411 -0.16 -1.65 13.25
C HIS A 411 -1.71 -1.58 13.28
N VAL A 412 -2.25 -0.45 12.84
CA VAL A 412 -3.66 -0.06 12.88
C VAL A 412 -4.33 -0.14 11.51
N HIS A 413 -5.26 -1.08 11.37
CA HIS A 413 -6.28 -0.99 10.33
C HIS A 413 -7.27 0.13 10.63
N VAL A 414 -7.47 1.01 9.66
CA VAL A 414 -8.48 2.06 9.69
C VAL A 414 -9.64 1.64 8.79
N GLU A 415 -10.84 1.59 9.33
CA GLU A 415 -12.05 1.27 8.56
C GLU A 415 -12.41 2.45 7.65
N TYR A 416 -11.98 2.35 6.39
CA TYR A 416 -12.18 3.38 5.38
C TYR A 416 -12.99 2.83 4.20
N LYS A 417 -14.12 3.48 3.90
CA LYS A 417 -14.93 3.20 2.72
C LYS A 417 -14.71 4.31 1.69
N ARG A 418 -14.03 3.96 0.60
CA ARG A 418 -14.02 4.82 -0.59
C ARG A 418 -15.44 4.83 -1.16
N TRP A 419 -15.99 6.01 -1.43
CA TRP A 419 -17.16 6.11 -2.30
C TRP A 419 -16.71 5.70 -3.69
N LEU A 420 -16.92 4.44 -4.04
CA LEU A 420 -17.11 4.08 -5.44
C LEU A 420 -18.44 4.72 -5.83
N GLY A 421 -18.48 5.39 -6.98
CA GLY A 421 -19.69 6.02 -7.48
C GLY A 421 -20.90 5.07 -7.41
N GLN A 422 -22.06 5.68 -7.37
CA GLN A 422 -23.40 5.11 -7.28
C GLN A 422 -23.69 4.09 -8.41
N ASP A 423 -23.04 2.94 -8.43
CA ASP A 423 -23.23 1.86 -9.42
C ASP A 423 -23.38 0.46 -8.78
N ASP A 424 -23.32 0.36 -7.45
CA ASP A 424 -23.58 -0.90 -6.72
C ASP A 424 -24.96 -0.89 -6.02
N MET A 425 -25.92 -0.10 -6.52
CA MET A 425 -27.35 -0.38 -6.27
C MET A 425 -27.78 -1.52 -7.21
N PHE A 426 -27.27 -2.72 -6.95
CA PHE A 426 -28.02 -3.91 -7.33
C PHE A 426 -29.20 -3.94 -6.35
N GLU A 427 -30.34 -3.38 -6.78
CA GLU A 427 -31.63 -3.81 -6.26
C GLU A 427 -31.59 -5.34 -6.24
N SER A 428 -31.65 -5.93 -5.05
CA SER A 428 -31.80 -7.37 -4.96
C SER A 428 -33.10 -7.71 -5.67
N ASP A 429 -33.02 -8.57 -6.69
CA ASP A 429 -34.16 -9.16 -7.42
C ASP A 429 -35.17 -9.90 -6.51
N GLU A 430 -35.03 -9.83 -5.19
CA GLU A 430 -35.93 -10.40 -4.19
C GLU A 430 -37.08 -9.45 -3.78
N ASP A 431 -37.05 -8.15 -4.14
CA ASP A 431 -38.10 -7.18 -3.77
C ASP A 431 -39.09 -6.81 -4.91
N LEU A 432 -38.96 -7.43 -6.09
CA LEU A 432 -39.84 -7.14 -7.24
C LEU A 432 -41.11 -8.02 -7.32
N ASP A 433 -41.20 -9.10 -6.53
CA ASP A 433 -42.34 -10.01 -6.58
C ASP A 433 -43.50 -9.64 -5.62
N GLU A 434 -43.33 -8.64 -4.75
CA GLU A 434 -44.39 -8.20 -3.82
C GLU A 434 -45.22 -7.01 -4.32
N LYS A 435 -44.86 -6.40 -5.47
CA LYS A 435 -45.59 -5.27 -6.07
C LYS A 435 -46.48 -5.59 -7.27
N VAL A 436 -46.69 -6.88 -7.57
CA VAL A 436 -47.64 -7.33 -8.62
C VAL A 436 -48.88 -8.01 -8.04
N ARG A 437 -49.07 -7.99 -6.72
CA ARG A 437 -50.29 -8.47 -6.06
C ARG A 437 -50.74 -7.55 -4.92
N SER A 438 -51.20 -6.35 -5.28
CA SER A 438 -52.12 -5.58 -4.43
C SER A 438 -53.03 -4.72 -5.28
#